data_AF-A0A397UKQ6-F1
#
_entry.id   AF-A0A397UKQ6-F1
#
_cell.length_a   1.000
_cell.length_b   1.000
_cell.length_c   1.000
_cell.angle_alpha   90.00
_cell.angle_beta   90.00
_cell.angle_gamma   90.00
#
_symmetry.space_group_name_H-M   'P 1'
#
loop_
_entity.id
_entity.type
_entity.pdbx_description
1 polymer ?
#
loop_
_entity_poly.entity_id
_entity_poly.type
_entity_poly.pdbx_seq_one_letter_code
_entity_poly.pdbx_strand_id
1 'polypeptide(L)'
;MPVGAVSISTLLLELKFLIFFRAIDVIGVYFAIIIEVVKSAFSFLIILAFIVFAFAHSLHLLLRPTTRISLDYPSHSNDLNDPNDPWNLVSTYNSISENDSISENLTLTALPTATTNMFIMLNTAILAVYILLTGDSTYLSNWILTENLTLVILVVCFSFFTNIYLMNLFIGLLSNSIAEMNKKELFLLQKAKILAEIELLYLLPYQRRKNNWFPELIVHYDKLRDIIKIIKNGKWNSTDELLFIHDTLLKIYGMDFEEKFGLKT
;
A
#
# COMPACT_ATOMS: atom_id res chain seq x y z
N MET A 1 2.87 4.96 -30.08
CA MET A 1 3.08 5.17 -28.62
C MET A 1 3.77 3.94 -28.05
N PRO A 2 4.70 4.08 -27.09
CA PRO A 2 5.30 2.92 -26.45
C PRO A 2 4.23 2.10 -25.72
N VAL A 3 4.19 0.79 -25.97
CA VAL A 3 3.15 -0.12 -25.46
C VAL A 3 3.03 -0.03 -23.93
N GLY A 4 4.16 0.07 -23.23
CA GLY A 4 4.18 0.21 -21.77
C GLY A 4 3.45 1.47 -21.26
N ALA A 5 3.59 2.61 -21.94
CA ALA A 5 2.89 3.83 -21.53
C ALA A 5 1.38 3.73 -21.79
N VAL A 6 0.98 3.08 -22.89
CA VAL A 6 -0.44 2.81 -23.17
C VAL A 6 -1.01 1.90 -22.08
N SER A 7 -0.33 0.82 -21.72
CA SER A 7 -0.78 -0.09 -20.66
C SER A 7 -0.93 0.61 -19.30
N ILE A 8 0.06 1.41 -18.88
CA ILE A 8 0.00 2.16 -17.62
C ILE A 8 -1.15 3.18 -17.67
N SER A 9 -1.31 3.88 -18.79
CA SER A 9 -2.41 4.84 -18.97
C SER A 9 -3.77 4.17 -18.88
N THR A 10 -3.96 3.00 -19.52
CA THR A 10 -5.21 2.25 -19.44
C THR A 10 -5.48 1.77 -18.02
N LEU A 11 -4.49 1.23 -17.32
CA LEU A 11 -4.63 0.82 -15.91
C LEU A 11 -5.04 2.01 -15.01
N LEU A 12 -4.38 3.16 -15.17
CA LEU A 12 -4.71 4.36 -14.40
C LEU A 12 -6.12 4.87 -14.71
N LEU A 13 -6.58 4.75 -15.95
CA LEU A 13 -7.94 5.10 -16.34
C LEU A 13 -8.97 4.17 -15.70
N GLU A 14 -8.72 2.86 -15.69
CA GLU A 14 -9.57 1.86 -15.06
C GLU A 14 -9.64 2.05 -13.53
N LEU A 15 -8.51 2.30 -12.88
CA LEU A 15 -8.47 2.63 -11.45
C LEU A 15 -9.21 3.94 -11.15
N LYS A 16 -9.05 4.96 -11.99
CA LYS A 16 -9.81 6.22 -11.87
C LYS A 16 -11.30 5.99 -12.06
N PHE A 17 -11.69 5.11 -12.97
CA PHE A 17 -13.08 4.73 -13.16
C PHE A 17 -13.70 4.13 -11.89
N LEU A 18 -12.96 3.27 -11.17
CA LEU A 18 -13.42 2.71 -9.90
C LEU A 18 -13.72 3.78 -8.84
N ILE A 19 -12.97 4.89 -8.81
CA ILE A 19 -13.16 5.97 -7.83
C ILE A 19 -14.54 6.64 -7.99
N PHE A 20 -15.17 6.62 -9.17
CA PHE A 20 -16.52 7.17 -9.35
C PHE A 20 -17.58 6.43 -8.53
N PHE A 21 -17.37 5.15 -8.21
CA PHE A 21 -18.29 4.38 -7.38
C PHE A 21 -18.34 4.85 -5.92
N ARG A 22 -17.40 5.70 -5.50
CA ARG A 22 -17.40 6.35 -4.18
C ARG A 22 -18.69 7.15 -3.90
N ALA A 23 -19.36 7.64 -4.94
CA ALA A 23 -20.60 8.43 -4.80
C ALA A 23 -21.85 7.57 -4.55
N ILE A 24 -21.79 6.26 -4.81
CA ILE A 24 -22.93 5.34 -4.67
C ILE A 24 -23.02 4.86 -3.22
N ASP A 25 -24.19 4.90 -2.59
CA ASP A 25 -24.33 4.64 -1.15
C ASP A 25 -23.84 3.23 -0.72
N VAL A 26 -24.08 2.18 -1.53
CA VAL A 26 -23.67 0.80 -1.20
C VAL A 26 -22.14 0.62 -1.28
N ILE A 27 -21.53 1.17 -2.34
CA ILE A 27 -20.11 0.95 -2.64
C ILE A 27 -19.23 2.00 -1.93
N GLY A 28 -19.73 3.23 -1.80
CA GLY A 28 -19.03 4.35 -1.20
C GLY A 28 -18.66 4.14 0.25
N VAL A 29 -19.46 3.40 1.03
CA VAL A 29 -19.09 3.02 2.41
C VAL A 29 -17.78 2.23 2.42
N TYR A 30 -17.58 1.29 1.49
CA TYR A 30 -16.33 0.54 1.39
C TYR A 30 -15.17 1.42 0.95
N PHE A 31 -15.37 2.34 0.00
CA PHE A 31 -14.34 3.33 -0.36
C PHE A 31 -13.95 4.22 0.82
N ALA A 32 -14.90 4.64 1.66
CA ALA A 32 -14.62 5.42 2.86
C ALA A 32 -13.71 4.65 3.83
N ILE A 33 -14.03 3.37 4.06
CA ILE A 33 -13.23 2.48 4.90
C ILE A 33 -11.83 2.30 4.31
N ILE A 34 -11.71 1.98 3.01
CA ILE A 34 -10.41 1.77 2.35
C ILE A 34 -9.52 3.02 2.47
N ILE A 35 -10.06 4.20 2.17
CA ILE A 35 -9.28 5.45 2.23
C ILE A 35 -8.80 5.73 3.65
N GLU A 36 -9.64 5.51 4.66
CA GLU A 36 -9.26 5.79 6.04
C GLU A 36 -8.26 4.77 6.58
N VAL A 37 -8.44 3.50 6.24
CA VAL A 37 -7.47 2.42 6.52
C VAL A 37 -6.11 2.77 5.94
N VAL A 38 -6.03 3.20 4.67
CA VAL A 38 -4.76 3.57 4.03
C VAL A 38 -4.04 4.68 4.79
N LYS A 39 -4.76 5.71 5.27
CA LYS A 39 -4.15 6.77 6.07
C LYS A 39 -3.62 6.25 7.40
N SER A 40 -4.39 5.40 8.09
CA SER A 40 -4.00 4.81 9.37
C SER A 40 -2.76 3.92 9.23
N ALA A 41 -2.63 3.20 8.10
CA ALA A 41 -1.57 2.25 7.86
C ALA A 41 -0.31 2.85 7.21
N PHE A 42 -0.34 4.13 6.82
CA PHE A 42 0.75 4.76 6.05
C PHE A 42 2.09 4.76 6.79
N SER A 43 2.08 5.11 8.08
CA SER A 43 3.29 5.10 8.92
C SER A 43 3.92 3.70 9.02
N PHE A 44 3.09 2.65 9.05
CA PHE A 44 3.56 1.27 9.07
C PHE A 44 4.26 0.90 7.75
N LEU A 45 3.70 1.29 6.61
CA LEU A 45 4.30 1.02 5.29
C LEU A 45 5.68 1.66 5.13
N ILE A 46 5.88 2.84 5.70
CA ILE A 46 7.21 3.50 5.72
C ILE A 46 8.21 2.66 6.50
N ILE A 47 7.83 2.19 7.70
CA ILE A 47 8.70 1.34 8.53
C ILE A 47 9.05 0.06 7.79
N LEU A 48 8.04 -0.62 7.20
CA LEU A 48 8.23 -1.82 6.39
C LEU A 48 9.19 -1.57 5.22
N ALA A 49 9.07 -0.44 4.51
CA ALA A 49 9.94 -0.11 3.40
C ALA A 49 11.42 0.04 3.83
N PHE A 50 11.68 0.70 4.97
CA PHE A 50 13.04 0.81 5.52
C PHE A 50 13.62 -0.56 5.89
N ILE A 51 12.80 -1.45 6.44
CA ILE A 51 13.23 -2.80 6.81
C ILE A 51 13.57 -3.61 5.56
N VAL A 52 12.67 -3.63 4.56
CA VAL A 52 12.92 -4.29 3.26
C VAL A 52 14.20 -3.77 2.63
N PHE A 53 14.40 -2.44 2.64
CA PHE A 53 15.62 -1.83 2.13
C PHE A 53 16.87 -2.26 2.90
N ALA A 54 16.84 -2.29 4.23
CA ALA A 54 17.96 -2.71 5.07
C ALA A 54 18.36 -4.18 4.78
N PHE A 55 17.39 -5.08 4.70
CA PHE A 55 17.64 -6.49 4.37
C PHE A 55 18.12 -6.66 2.92
N ALA A 56 17.54 -5.93 1.97
CA ALA A 56 17.99 -5.94 0.57
C ALA A 56 19.43 -5.47 0.43
N HIS A 57 19.80 -4.41 1.15
CA HIS A 57 21.17 -3.91 1.17
C HIS A 57 22.14 -4.93 1.80
N SER A 58 21.77 -5.56 2.93
CA SER A 58 22.59 -6.60 3.55
C SER A 58 22.75 -7.85 2.65
N LEU A 59 21.68 -8.31 2.01
CA LEU A 59 21.74 -9.43 1.06
C LEU A 59 22.53 -9.07 -0.20
N HIS A 60 22.38 -7.85 -0.72
CA HIS A 60 23.22 -7.34 -1.80
C HIS A 60 24.70 -7.37 -1.42
N LEU A 61 25.06 -6.94 -0.21
CA LEU A 61 26.45 -6.98 0.25
C LEU A 61 26.99 -8.41 0.38
N LEU A 62 26.15 -9.34 0.83
CA LEU A 62 26.54 -10.74 1.08
C LEU A 62 26.61 -11.59 -0.20
N LEU A 63 25.69 -11.36 -1.14
CA LEU A 63 25.44 -12.21 -2.31
C LEU A 63 25.88 -11.57 -3.64
N ARG A 64 26.45 -10.36 -3.61
CA ARG A 64 27.09 -9.80 -4.81
C ARG A 64 28.40 -10.52 -5.11
N PRO A 65 28.77 -10.66 -6.38
CA PRO A 65 30.10 -11.12 -6.76
C PRO A 65 31.19 -10.11 -6.39
N THR A 66 32.41 -10.59 -6.17
CA THR A 66 33.58 -9.78 -5.80
C THR A 66 34.11 -8.97 -6.97
N THR A 67 33.90 -9.45 -8.20
CA THR A 67 34.40 -8.85 -9.44
C THR A 67 33.26 -8.53 -10.42
N ARG A 68 33.58 -7.76 -11.46
CA ARG A 68 32.61 -7.46 -12.52
C ARG A 68 32.53 -8.66 -13.46
N ILE A 69 31.37 -9.30 -13.50
CA ILE A 69 31.13 -10.51 -14.29
C ILE A 69 30.34 -10.18 -15.55
N SER A 70 30.71 -10.81 -16.67
CA SER A 70 29.91 -10.83 -17.89
C SER A 70 29.00 -12.06 -17.89
N LEU A 71 27.75 -11.88 -18.31
CA LEU A 71 26.82 -13.01 -18.47
C LEU A 71 27.02 -13.73 -19.82
N ASP A 72 27.65 -13.07 -20.80
CA ASP A 72 27.78 -13.61 -22.16
C ASP A 72 28.92 -14.63 -22.29
N TYR A 73 29.91 -14.56 -21.39
CA TYR A 73 31.05 -15.47 -21.37
C TYR A 73 31.61 -15.62 -19.95
N PRO A 74 32.08 -16.83 -19.58
CA PRO A 74 32.68 -17.06 -18.28
C PRO A 74 34.02 -16.31 -18.20
N SER A 75 34.13 -15.37 -17.27
CA SER A 75 35.38 -14.64 -17.05
C SER A 75 36.42 -15.56 -16.42
N HIS A 76 37.56 -15.77 -17.10
CA HIS A 76 38.73 -16.46 -16.54
C HIS A 76 39.55 -15.52 -15.63
N SER A 77 38.88 -14.72 -14.80
CA SER A 77 39.56 -13.89 -13.79
C SER A 77 40.02 -14.76 -12.63
N ASN A 78 41.12 -14.35 -11.99
CA ASN A 78 41.90 -15.10 -10.98
C ASN A 78 41.14 -15.54 -9.70
N ASP A 79 39.82 -15.32 -9.62
CA ASP A 79 38.98 -15.55 -8.45
C ASP A 79 37.96 -16.68 -8.75
N LEU A 80 38.45 -17.82 -9.24
CA LEU A 80 37.70 -19.04 -9.61
C LEU A 80 36.81 -19.63 -8.50
N ASN A 81 36.83 -19.05 -7.30
CA ASN A 81 36.17 -19.57 -6.10
C ASN A 81 35.12 -18.63 -5.53
N ASP A 82 34.67 -17.59 -6.26
CA ASP A 82 33.56 -16.76 -5.77
C ASP A 82 32.24 -17.57 -5.78
N PRO A 83 31.65 -17.91 -4.60
CA PRO A 83 30.41 -18.67 -4.54
C PRO A 83 29.20 -17.88 -5.08
N ASN A 84 29.33 -16.57 -5.25
CA ASN A 84 28.25 -15.69 -5.71
C ASN A 84 28.32 -15.38 -7.21
N ASP A 85 29.29 -15.94 -7.94
CA ASP A 85 29.36 -15.83 -9.39
C ASP A 85 28.14 -16.54 -10.03
N PRO A 86 27.35 -15.86 -10.89
CA PRO A 86 26.25 -16.50 -11.62
C PRO A 86 26.65 -17.79 -12.35
N TRP A 87 27.87 -17.90 -12.85
CA TRP A 87 28.38 -19.11 -13.53
C TRP A 87 28.57 -20.30 -12.59
N ASN A 88 28.69 -20.07 -11.28
CA ASN A 88 28.77 -21.12 -10.26
C ASN A 88 27.38 -21.52 -9.71
N LEU A 89 26.38 -20.66 -9.92
CA LEU A 89 25.00 -20.85 -9.42
C LEU A 89 24.08 -21.58 -10.41
N VAL A 90 24.49 -21.68 -11.68
CA VAL A 90 23.71 -22.36 -12.72
C VAL A 90 23.79 -23.87 -12.58
N SER A 91 22.73 -24.55 -13.05
CA SER A 91 22.70 -26.00 -13.12
C SER A 91 23.78 -26.53 -14.07
N THR A 92 24.49 -27.56 -13.61
CA THR A 92 25.52 -28.26 -14.37
C THR A 92 25.06 -29.68 -14.68
N TYR A 93 25.41 -30.17 -15.87
CA TYR A 93 24.96 -31.47 -16.36
C TYR A 93 26.15 -32.39 -16.63
N ASN A 94 26.12 -33.54 -15.99
CA ASN A 94 27.07 -34.62 -16.23
C ASN A 94 26.50 -35.56 -17.29
N SER A 95 27.36 -36.05 -18.17
CA SER A 95 26.95 -37.09 -19.12
C SER A 95 26.91 -38.44 -18.42
N ILE A 96 25.88 -39.23 -18.75
CA ILE A 96 25.76 -40.63 -18.33
C ILE A 96 26.20 -41.46 -19.53
N SER A 97 27.23 -42.29 -19.34
CA SER A 97 27.69 -43.20 -20.39
C SER A 97 26.76 -44.41 -20.54
N GLU A 98 26.89 -45.14 -21.64
CA GLU A 98 26.10 -46.36 -21.94
C GLU A 98 26.23 -47.47 -20.87
N ASN A 99 27.24 -47.37 -20.01
CA ASN A 99 27.54 -48.34 -18.95
C ASN A 99 27.01 -47.89 -17.57
N ASP A 100 26.04 -46.97 -17.53
CA ASP A 100 25.47 -46.31 -16.34
C ASP A 100 26.50 -45.60 -15.44
N SER A 101 27.74 -45.42 -15.89
CA SER A 101 28.75 -44.64 -15.18
C SER A 101 28.61 -43.15 -15.53
N ILE A 102 28.55 -42.33 -14.48
CA ILE A 102 28.48 -40.87 -14.58
C ILE A 102 29.91 -40.36 -14.84
N SER A 103 30.11 -39.59 -15.90
CA SER A 103 31.39 -38.92 -16.14
C SER A 103 31.64 -37.90 -15.03
N GLU A 104 32.75 -38.01 -14.29
CA GLU A 104 33.09 -37.05 -13.22
C GLU A 104 33.37 -35.64 -13.74
N ASN A 105 33.73 -35.52 -15.03
CA ASN A 105 33.97 -34.24 -15.67
C ASN A 105 32.66 -33.64 -16.19
N LEU A 106 32.39 -32.38 -15.85
CA LEU A 106 31.23 -31.62 -16.33
C LEU A 106 31.21 -31.58 -17.87
N THR A 107 30.04 -31.81 -18.45
CA THR A 107 29.88 -31.79 -19.92
C THR A 107 29.19 -30.54 -20.44
N LEU A 108 28.21 -29.99 -19.71
CA LEU A 108 27.44 -28.82 -20.12
C LEU A 108 27.05 -27.98 -18.90
N THR A 109 27.11 -26.66 -19.05
CA THR A 109 26.62 -25.68 -18.07
C THR A 109 25.52 -24.83 -18.69
N ALA A 110 24.47 -24.53 -17.91
CA ALA A 110 23.44 -23.60 -18.37
C ALA A 110 24.00 -22.17 -18.43
N LEU A 111 23.53 -21.36 -19.37
CA LEU A 111 23.93 -19.96 -19.46
C LEU A 111 23.28 -19.16 -18.32
N PRO A 112 24.05 -18.39 -17.52
CA PRO A 112 23.47 -17.56 -16.47
C PRO A 112 22.64 -16.42 -17.08
N THR A 113 21.59 -16.05 -16.37
CA THR A 113 20.71 -14.94 -16.74
C THR A 113 20.70 -13.90 -15.63
N ALA A 114 20.13 -12.72 -15.88
CA ALA A 114 20.05 -11.65 -14.89
C ALA A 114 19.28 -12.05 -13.61
N THR A 115 18.43 -13.09 -13.69
CA THR A 115 17.68 -13.62 -12.53
C THR A 115 18.44 -14.69 -11.75
N THR A 116 19.52 -15.26 -12.32
CA THR A 116 20.37 -16.25 -11.64
C THR A 116 21.01 -15.66 -10.38
N ASN A 117 21.42 -14.40 -10.41
CA ASN A 117 21.78 -13.67 -9.20
C ASN A 117 21.18 -12.26 -9.25
N MET A 118 20.01 -12.10 -8.62
CA MET A 118 19.37 -10.79 -8.50
C MET A 118 20.01 -9.87 -7.47
N PHE A 119 21.01 -10.33 -6.72
CA PHE A 119 21.71 -9.53 -5.72
C PHE A 119 22.95 -8.81 -6.29
N ILE A 120 23.24 -8.93 -7.59
CA ILE A 120 24.35 -8.19 -8.23
C ILE A 120 24.15 -6.68 -8.15
N MET A 121 22.93 -6.20 -8.40
CA MET A 121 22.59 -4.79 -8.32
C MET A 121 21.62 -4.52 -7.15
N LEU A 122 21.73 -3.33 -6.55
CA LEU A 122 20.88 -2.97 -5.42
C LEU A 122 19.39 -2.89 -5.81
N ASN A 123 19.07 -2.42 -7.02
CA ASN A 123 17.69 -2.31 -7.50
C ASN A 123 17.01 -3.69 -7.63
N THR A 124 17.71 -4.68 -8.20
CA THR A 124 17.23 -6.05 -8.34
C THR A 124 17.22 -6.77 -6.99
N ALA A 125 18.16 -6.45 -6.08
CA ALA A 125 18.16 -6.97 -4.72
C ALA A 125 16.92 -6.52 -3.94
N ILE A 126 16.53 -5.25 -4.06
CA ILE A 126 15.30 -4.73 -3.45
C ILE A 126 14.08 -5.48 -3.98
N LEU A 127 14.02 -5.74 -5.30
CA LEU A 127 12.93 -6.51 -5.90
C LEU A 127 12.89 -7.96 -5.39
N ALA A 128 14.06 -8.62 -5.31
CA ALA A 128 14.16 -9.98 -4.79
C ALA A 128 13.69 -10.08 -3.33
N VAL A 129 14.05 -9.13 -2.46
CA VAL A 129 13.58 -9.10 -1.07
C VAL A 129 12.10 -8.74 -0.97
N TYR A 130 11.58 -7.88 -1.84
CA TYR A 130 10.14 -7.64 -1.91
C TYR A 130 9.37 -8.90 -2.31
N ILE A 131 9.89 -9.71 -3.24
CA ILE A 131 9.28 -11.01 -3.58
C ILE A 131 9.43 -12.00 -2.42
N LEU A 132 10.55 -11.99 -1.70
CA LEU A 132 10.73 -12.79 -0.49
C LEU A 132 9.71 -12.44 0.61
N LEU A 133 9.28 -11.18 0.68
CA LEU A 133 8.25 -10.71 1.61
C LEU A 133 6.89 -11.37 1.35
N THR A 134 6.60 -11.83 0.13
CA THR A 134 5.37 -12.59 -0.17
C THR A 134 5.49 -14.08 0.20
N GLY A 135 6.67 -14.50 0.64
CA GLY A 135 7.00 -15.89 0.99
C GLY A 135 7.70 -16.67 -0.13
N ASP A 136 7.95 -16.05 -1.29
CA ASP A 136 8.62 -16.69 -2.42
C ASP A 136 10.16 -16.59 -2.29
N SER A 137 10.82 -17.74 -2.12
CA SER A 137 12.27 -17.85 -1.95
C SER A 137 13.02 -18.27 -3.23
N THR A 138 12.38 -18.22 -4.40
CA THR A 138 12.97 -18.61 -5.71
C THR A 138 14.33 -17.96 -5.99
N TYR A 139 14.53 -16.70 -5.59
CA TYR A 139 15.80 -16.01 -5.83
C TYR A 139 16.88 -16.32 -4.79
N LEU A 140 16.57 -17.07 -3.75
CA LEU A 140 17.54 -17.58 -2.78
C LEU A 140 17.87 -19.07 -2.99
N SER A 141 17.05 -19.80 -3.76
CA SER A 141 17.23 -21.24 -3.96
C SER A 141 18.50 -21.62 -4.72
N ASN A 142 19.16 -20.64 -5.35
CA ASN A 142 20.41 -20.88 -6.06
C ASN A 142 21.60 -21.11 -5.11
N TRP A 143 21.47 -20.71 -3.84
CA TRP A 143 22.50 -20.96 -2.83
C TRP A 143 22.16 -22.17 -1.98
N ILE A 144 23.17 -22.97 -1.68
CA ILE A 144 23.07 -24.05 -0.71
C ILE A 144 23.04 -23.43 0.69
N LEU A 145 21.85 -23.31 1.26
CA LEU A 145 21.65 -22.69 2.58
C LEU A 145 22.48 -23.35 3.68
N THR A 146 22.78 -24.65 3.59
CA THR A 146 23.59 -25.34 4.62
C THR A 146 25.05 -24.90 4.67
N GLU A 147 25.56 -24.25 3.61
CA GLU A 147 26.97 -23.88 3.51
C GLU A 147 27.25 -22.46 4.02
N ASN A 148 26.23 -21.60 4.08
CA ASN A 148 26.39 -20.21 4.49
C ASN A 148 25.53 -19.87 5.71
N LEU A 149 26.13 -20.01 6.90
CA LEU A 149 25.48 -19.71 8.18
C LEU A 149 24.93 -18.28 8.23
N THR A 150 25.67 -17.30 7.73
CA THR A 150 25.26 -15.89 7.73
C THR A 150 24.00 -15.68 6.89
N LEU A 151 23.93 -16.32 5.71
CA LEU A 151 22.74 -16.28 4.85
C LEU A 151 21.53 -16.91 5.56
N VAL A 152 21.71 -18.08 6.18
CA VAL A 152 20.63 -18.75 6.93
C VAL A 152 20.10 -17.87 8.04
N ILE A 153 20.98 -17.29 8.86
CA ILE A 153 20.58 -16.40 9.94
C ILE A 153 19.80 -15.21 9.38
N LEU A 154 20.29 -14.59 8.31
CA LEU A 154 19.64 -13.43 7.70
C LEU A 154 18.24 -13.76 7.15
N VAL A 155 18.07 -14.90 6.50
CA VAL A 155 16.79 -15.37 5.95
C VAL A 155 15.80 -15.75 7.05
N VAL A 156 16.25 -16.47 8.08
CA VAL A 156 15.41 -16.84 9.24
C VAL A 156 14.97 -15.59 10.00
N CYS A 157 15.89 -14.67 10.27
CA CYS A 157 15.58 -13.39 10.92
C CYS A 157 14.61 -12.56 10.08
N PHE A 158 14.83 -12.48 8.76
CA PHE A 158 13.92 -11.78 7.86
C PHE A 158 12.52 -12.37 7.94
N SER A 159 12.38 -13.69 7.71
CA SER A 159 11.06 -14.36 7.71
C SER A 159 10.34 -14.23 9.05
N PHE A 160 11.06 -14.33 10.18
CA PHE A 160 10.46 -14.14 11.49
C PHE A 160 9.94 -12.71 11.66
N PHE A 161 10.76 -11.71 11.34
CA PHE A 161 10.41 -10.32 11.57
C PHE A 161 9.33 -9.82 10.60
N THR A 162 9.40 -10.19 9.32
CA THR A 162 8.46 -9.71 8.32
C THR A 162 7.19 -10.55 8.26
N ASN A 163 7.31 -11.83 7.94
CA ASN A 163 6.16 -12.69 7.66
C ASN A 163 5.39 -13.07 8.94
N ILE A 164 6.10 -13.35 10.04
CA ILE A 164 5.44 -13.74 11.30
C ILE A 164 5.06 -12.52 12.14
N TYR A 165 5.96 -11.56 12.33
CA TYR A 165 5.69 -10.44 13.22
C TYR A 165 4.98 -9.28 12.51
N LEU A 166 5.62 -8.66 11.51
CA LEU A 166 5.11 -7.42 10.91
C LEU A 166 3.82 -7.62 10.11
N MET A 167 3.72 -8.64 9.26
CA MET A 167 2.50 -8.86 8.47
C MET A 167 1.29 -9.17 9.36
N ASN A 168 1.49 -9.95 10.42
CA ASN A 168 0.42 -10.21 11.39
C ASN A 168 0.08 -8.96 12.21
N LEU A 169 1.08 -8.18 12.62
CA LEU A 169 0.86 -6.88 13.27
C LEU A 169 0.10 -5.92 12.36
N PHE A 170 0.44 -5.88 11.06
CA PHE A 170 -0.22 -5.05 10.06
C PHE A 170 -1.71 -5.39 9.97
N ILE A 171 -2.03 -6.68 9.80
CA ILE A 171 -3.41 -7.17 9.76
C ILE A 171 -4.14 -6.82 11.07
N GLY A 172 -3.48 -6.97 12.22
CA GLY A 172 -4.03 -6.60 13.53
C GLY A 172 -4.35 -5.10 13.65
N LEU A 173 -3.42 -4.23 13.23
CA LEU A 173 -3.61 -2.78 13.21
C LEU A 173 -4.77 -2.38 12.29
N LEU A 174 -4.84 -2.98 11.09
CA LEU A 174 -5.94 -2.74 10.16
C LEU A 174 -7.28 -3.17 10.74
N SER A 175 -7.33 -4.35 11.37
CA SER A 175 -8.53 -4.87 12.02
C SER A 175 -9.02 -3.94 13.13
N ASN A 176 -8.11 -3.47 13.98
CA ASN A 176 -8.46 -2.54 15.07
C ASN A 176 -8.98 -1.21 14.51
N SER A 177 -8.27 -0.62 13.54
CA SER A 177 -8.70 0.63 12.90
C SER A 177 -10.08 0.48 12.24
N ILE A 178 -10.39 -0.67 11.63
CA ILE A 178 -11.71 -0.92 11.03
C ILE A 178 -12.81 -1.05 12.08
N ALA A 179 -12.51 -1.63 13.24
CA ALA A 179 -13.49 -1.83 14.31
C ALA A 179 -13.90 -0.52 14.99
N GLU A 180 -12.96 0.42 15.17
CA GLU A 180 -13.22 1.72 15.82
C GLU A 180 -14.00 2.70 14.93
N MET A 181 -14.01 2.47 13.61
CA MET A 181 -14.62 3.38 12.64
C MET A 181 -16.14 3.31 12.58
N ASN A 182 -16.81 4.46 12.71
CA ASN A 182 -18.23 4.60 12.39
C ASN A 182 -18.45 4.69 10.87
N LYS A 183 -18.76 3.54 10.25
CA LYS A 183 -18.95 3.38 8.80
C LYS A 183 -19.91 4.39 8.18
N LYS A 184 -21.01 4.74 8.88
CA LYS A 184 -22.02 5.69 8.37
C LYS A 184 -21.51 7.12 8.41
N GLU A 185 -20.84 7.51 9.49
CA GLU A 185 -20.27 8.84 9.61
C GLU A 185 -19.15 9.08 8.57
N LEU A 186 -18.26 8.10 8.42
CA LEU A 186 -17.19 8.14 7.41
C LEU A 186 -17.73 8.29 5.99
N PHE A 187 -18.79 7.58 5.66
CA PHE A 187 -19.45 7.72 4.36
C PHE A 187 -20.05 9.12 4.17
N LEU A 188 -20.75 9.66 5.17
CA LEU A 188 -21.31 11.01 5.10
C LEU A 188 -20.22 12.08 4.94
N LEU A 189 -19.12 11.95 5.69
CA LEU A 189 -17.96 12.82 5.57
C LEU A 189 -17.34 12.75 4.17
N GLN A 190 -17.22 11.54 3.62
CA GLN A 190 -16.69 11.35 2.28
C GLN A 190 -17.62 11.94 1.20
N LYS A 191 -18.93 11.77 1.34
CA LYS A 191 -19.94 12.36 0.44
C LYS A 191 -19.91 13.89 0.50
N ALA A 192 -19.78 14.46 1.70
CA ALA A 192 -19.62 15.90 1.89
C ALA A 192 -18.34 16.44 1.21
N LYS A 193 -17.21 15.73 1.36
CA LYS A 193 -15.96 16.08 0.68
C LYS A 193 -16.10 16.05 -0.84
N ILE A 194 -16.76 15.04 -1.40
CA ILE A 194 -17.05 14.96 -2.84
C ILE A 194 -17.89 16.14 -3.29
N LEU A 195 -18.95 16.48 -2.56
CA LEU A 195 -19.83 17.59 -2.89
C LEU A 195 -19.09 18.94 -2.86
N ALA A 196 -18.27 19.17 -1.83
CA ALA A 196 -17.42 20.36 -1.73
C ALA A 196 -16.39 20.45 -2.87
N GLU A 197 -15.79 19.31 -3.25
CA GLU A 197 -14.86 19.22 -4.39
C GLU A 197 -15.57 19.58 -5.71
N ILE A 198 -16.79 19.08 -5.92
CA ILE A 198 -17.63 19.43 -7.08
C ILE A 198 -17.96 20.93 -7.06
N GLU A 199 -18.39 21.45 -5.91
CA GLU A 199 -18.78 22.86 -5.75
C GLU A 199 -17.63 23.82 -6.08
N LEU A 200 -16.41 23.49 -5.63
CA LEU A 200 -15.25 24.34 -5.78
C LEU A 200 -14.62 24.22 -7.17
N LEU A 201 -14.49 23.00 -7.71
CA LEU A 201 -13.69 22.73 -8.92
C LEU A 201 -14.50 22.59 -10.21
N TYR A 202 -15.78 22.19 -10.15
CA TYR A 202 -16.55 21.80 -11.33
C TYR A 202 -17.74 22.72 -11.65
N LEU A 203 -18.13 23.61 -10.72
CA LEU A 203 -19.26 24.51 -10.91
C LEU A 203 -18.85 25.93 -11.30
N LEU A 204 -19.69 26.56 -12.11
CA LEU A 204 -19.56 27.97 -12.43
C LEU A 204 -20.07 28.85 -11.27
N PRO A 205 -19.60 30.10 -11.14
CA PRO A 205 -19.99 30.99 -10.03
C PRO A 205 -21.50 31.20 -9.89
N TYR A 206 -22.26 31.09 -10.99
CA TYR A 206 -23.72 31.21 -10.94
C TYR A 206 -24.42 29.94 -10.42
N GLN A 207 -23.86 28.75 -10.67
CA GLN A 207 -24.42 27.47 -10.20
C GLN A 207 -24.19 27.30 -8.69
N ARG A 208 -23.04 27.76 -8.19
CA ARG A 208 -22.73 27.75 -6.76
C ARG A 208 -23.69 28.57 -5.90
N ARG A 209 -24.27 29.63 -6.46
CA ARG A 209 -25.24 30.51 -5.77
C ARG A 209 -26.67 29.95 -5.73
N LYS A 210 -26.90 28.73 -6.22
CA LYS A 210 -28.21 28.08 -6.18
C LYS A 210 -28.36 27.28 -4.87
N ASN A 211 -28.96 27.90 -3.85
CA ASN A 211 -29.19 27.27 -2.53
C ASN A 211 -29.97 25.95 -2.56
N ASN A 212 -30.65 25.62 -3.66
CA ASN A 212 -31.44 24.40 -3.79
C ASN A 212 -30.66 23.20 -4.36
N TRP A 213 -29.42 23.39 -4.84
CA TRP A 213 -28.65 22.33 -5.49
C TRP A 213 -27.70 21.60 -4.55
N PHE A 214 -27.28 22.25 -3.47
CA PHE A 214 -26.33 21.70 -2.50
C PHE A 214 -26.93 21.75 -1.09
N PRO A 215 -26.84 20.65 -0.33
CA PRO A 215 -27.26 20.66 1.05
C PRO A 215 -26.31 21.53 1.88
N GLU A 216 -26.86 22.45 2.66
CA GLU A 216 -26.11 23.32 3.56
C GLU A 216 -25.58 22.55 4.80
N LEU A 217 -26.26 21.45 5.15
CA LEU A 217 -25.93 20.62 6.32
C LEU A 217 -25.92 19.13 5.95
N ILE A 218 -24.81 18.44 6.22
CA ILE A 218 -24.70 16.97 6.10
C ILE A 218 -24.26 16.42 7.46
N VAL A 219 -25.23 15.99 8.29
CA VAL A 219 -24.97 15.52 9.66
C VAL A 219 -25.71 14.21 9.91
N HIS A 220 -25.11 13.33 10.71
CA HIS A 220 -25.76 12.09 11.15
C HIS A 220 -26.89 12.38 12.14
N TYR A 221 -28.02 11.65 12.06
CA TYR A 221 -29.22 11.93 12.86
C TYR A 221 -28.94 12.00 14.37
N ASP A 222 -28.14 11.08 14.91
CA ASP A 222 -27.83 11.06 16.35
C ASP A 222 -27.00 12.28 16.78
N LYS A 223 -26.01 12.68 15.96
CA LYS A 223 -25.23 13.90 16.19
C LYS A 223 -26.09 15.15 16.09
N LEU A 224 -27.01 15.19 15.12
CA LEU A 224 -27.96 16.29 14.97
C LEU A 224 -28.84 16.40 16.23
N ARG A 225 -29.34 15.28 16.75
CA ARG A 225 -30.13 15.25 17.98
C ARG A 225 -29.36 15.74 19.20
N ASP A 226 -28.09 15.39 19.31
CA ASP A 226 -27.24 15.83 20.43
C ASP A 226 -26.85 17.31 20.33
N ILE A 227 -26.54 17.81 19.13
CA ILE A 227 -26.36 19.24 18.83
C ILE A 227 -27.61 20.02 19.26
N ILE A 228 -28.80 19.55 18.87
CA ILE A 228 -30.09 20.15 19.23
C ILE A 228 -30.28 20.16 20.76
N LYS A 229 -29.94 19.09 21.48
CA LYS A 229 -30.01 19.07 22.95
C LYS A 229 -29.04 20.07 23.59
N ILE A 230 -27.81 20.20 23.07
CA ILE A 230 -26.81 21.14 23.59
C ILE A 230 -27.29 22.59 23.40
N ILE A 231 -27.89 22.90 22.24
CA ILE A 231 -28.53 24.20 21.96
C ILE A 231 -29.72 24.44 22.92
N LYS A 232 -30.59 23.44 23.12
CA LYS A 232 -31.71 23.54 24.08
C LYS A 232 -31.21 23.84 25.50
N ASN A 233 -30.14 23.20 25.92
CA ASN A 233 -29.54 23.37 27.25
C ASN A 233 -28.71 24.66 27.41
N GLY A 234 -28.51 25.45 26.35
CA GLY A 234 -27.76 26.71 26.40
C GLY A 234 -26.27 26.54 26.68
N LYS A 235 -25.72 25.34 26.43
CA LYS A 235 -24.31 24.99 26.71
C LYS A 235 -23.44 24.98 25.43
N TRP A 236 -23.83 25.73 24.41
CA TRP A 236 -23.06 25.79 23.17
C TRP A 236 -21.75 26.55 23.44
N ASN A 237 -20.62 25.84 23.37
CA ASN A 237 -19.32 26.37 23.75
C ASN A 237 -18.21 25.93 22.77
N SER A 238 -18.55 25.68 21.51
CA SER A 238 -17.57 25.36 20.47
C SER A 238 -17.15 26.61 19.71
N THR A 239 -15.84 26.73 19.48
CA THR A 239 -15.18 27.74 18.64
C THR A 239 -15.47 27.63 17.14
N ASP A 240 -16.19 26.59 16.73
CA ASP A 240 -16.57 26.35 15.34
C ASP A 240 -17.80 27.19 14.97
N GLU A 241 -17.75 27.78 13.76
CA GLU A 241 -18.78 28.68 13.22
C GLU A 241 -20.19 28.17 13.45
N LEU A 242 -21.08 29.08 13.81
CA LEU A 242 -22.47 28.83 14.15
C LEU A 242 -23.15 28.14 12.95
N LEU A 243 -23.40 26.84 13.06
CA LEU A 243 -24.07 26.05 12.04
C LEU A 243 -25.44 26.70 11.76
N PHE A 244 -25.62 27.22 10.54
CA PHE A 244 -26.93 27.68 10.10
C PHE A 244 -27.83 26.46 9.95
N ILE A 245 -28.71 26.24 10.93
CA ILE A 245 -29.73 25.22 10.88
C ILE A 245 -30.97 25.88 10.29
N HIS A 246 -31.43 25.40 9.13
CA HIS A 246 -32.62 25.96 8.48
C HIS A 246 -33.86 25.83 9.38
N ASP A 247 -34.67 26.89 9.45
CA ASP A 247 -35.85 27.02 10.34
C ASP A 247 -36.83 25.84 10.30
N THR A 248 -36.91 25.14 9.17
CA THR A 248 -37.78 23.97 8.99
C THR A 248 -37.32 22.79 9.85
N LEU A 249 -36.00 22.57 9.99
CA LEU A 249 -35.44 21.52 10.85
C LEU A 249 -35.65 21.84 12.34
N LEU A 250 -35.57 23.12 12.68
CA LEU A 250 -35.87 23.61 14.03
C LEU A 250 -37.35 23.43 14.37
N LYS A 251 -38.26 23.80 13.45
CA LYS A 251 -39.70 23.58 13.61
C LYS A 251 -40.08 22.10 13.79
N ILE A 252 -39.46 21.19 13.03
CA ILE A 252 -39.67 19.73 13.18
C ILE A 252 -39.25 19.23 14.58
N TYR A 253 -38.23 19.85 15.19
CA TYR A 253 -37.74 19.52 16.53
C TYR A 253 -38.32 20.41 17.66
N GLY A 254 -39.28 21.28 17.33
CA GLY A 254 -39.92 22.21 18.27
C GLY A 254 -39.00 23.32 18.77
N MET A 255 -38.22 23.94 17.89
CA MET A 255 -37.40 25.12 18.15
C MET A 255 -37.83 26.26 17.21
N ASP A 256 -37.97 27.47 17.75
CA ASP A 256 -38.06 28.72 16.97
C ASP A 256 -36.70 29.43 17.05
N PHE A 257 -36.13 29.81 15.91
CA PHE A 257 -34.81 30.46 15.85
C PHE A 257 -34.84 31.87 16.45
N GLU A 258 -35.99 32.54 16.37
CA GLU A 258 -36.18 33.92 16.80
C GLU A 258 -36.17 34.11 18.32
N GLU A 259 -36.50 33.08 19.11
CA GLU A 259 -36.74 33.26 20.54
C GLU A 259 -35.45 33.24 21.40
N LYS A 260 -34.31 32.81 20.83
CA LYS A 260 -33.09 32.58 21.64
C LYS A 260 -31.80 33.26 21.17
N PHE A 261 -31.73 33.77 19.94
CA PHE A 261 -30.51 34.41 19.42
C PHE A 261 -30.60 35.92 19.17
N GLY A 262 -31.73 36.57 19.50
CA GLY A 262 -31.78 38.03 19.61
C GLY A 262 -31.36 38.80 18.35
N LEU A 263 -31.55 38.24 17.16
CA LEU A 263 -31.36 38.97 15.91
C LEU A 263 -32.67 39.69 15.59
N LYS A 264 -32.86 40.87 16.19
CA LYS A 264 -33.80 41.85 15.66
C LYS A 264 -33.23 42.40 14.34
N THR A 265 -34.06 42.32 13.31
CA THR A 265 -33.95 42.99 12.00
C THR A 265 -33.37 44.40 12.07
#